data_AF-A0A2D9T237-F1
#
_entry.id   AF-A0A2D9T237-F1
#
_cell.length_a   1.000
_cell.length_b   1.000
_cell.length_c   1.000
_cell.angle_alpha   90.00
_cell.angle_beta   90.00
_cell.angle_gamma   90.00
#
_symmetry.space_group_name_H-M   'P 1'
#
loop_
_entity.id
_entity.type
_entity.pdbx_description
1 polymer ?
#
loop_
_entity_poly.entity_id
_entity_poly.type
_entity_poly.pdbx_seq_one_letter_code
_entity_poly.pdbx_strand_id
1 'polypeptide(L)'
;MTGLGVVVARLVAVIALAASGCASAPAPVSAPTATSSPSRPCDAAFADGDFAELFDDLQRVAEVDPVWPSFDTRGLPLVLEARTATGACVAHVADGRVLATAHTDAPIENSLGVFGILITARADAAPAERMGFLAGGVPEVVLRSLRDAGVRAALVWSGNAETLSAAGLGEPATRARVARYLLLHESFHVQALFGPVFAPGWPRIRPEWMVQADQEALTRECLGDPAATRERAILADAVAAGEADDLPRMREGLRTFAEARAARYRRLAAVRLAAGEAELPCWVAESVWELDEGGADHASLVTLAEAGLAAPHQPLSDYVRGDTDNAPYYHTGAAQLFVLGRLAPARGALFTELQTAEAPTGALWCAVVEATGVPFEPCAGP
;
A
#
# COMPACT_ATOMS: atom_id res chain seq x y z
N MET A 1 34.49 22.98 51.54
CA MET A 1 34.55 23.85 50.34
C MET A 1 33.94 23.07 49.20
N THR A 2 32.83 23.58 48.62
CA THR A 2 32.28 23.35 47.26
C THR A 2 32.54 22.00 46.57
N GLY A 3 31.59 21.22 46.06
CA GLY A 3 30.20 21.43 45.66
C GLY A 3 29.79 20.31 44.67
N LEU A 4 28.51 20.30 44.27
CA LEU A 4 27.82 19.42 43.29
C LEU A 4 27.66 17.94 43.69
N GLY A 5 26.49 17.31 43.78
CA GLY A 5 25.14 17.67 43.34
C GLY A 5 24.68 16.72 42.23
N VAL A 6 23.95 15.64 42.57
CA VAL A 6 22.84 15.03 41.81
C VAL A 6 22.03 14.18 42.80
N VAL A 7 20.78 14.55 43.03
CA VAL A 7 19.82 13.82 43.86
C VAL A 7 19.13 12.78 42.98
N VAL A 8 19.31 11.50 43.33
CA VAL A 8 18.53 10.36 42.85
C VAL A 8 17.73 9.86 44.06
N ALA A 9 16.40 9.87 43.99
CA ALA A 9 15.58 9.14 44.96
C ALA A 9 14.27 8.64 44.32
N ARG A 10 14.12 7.31 44.40
CA ARG A 10 12.94 6.50 44.11
C ARG A 10 11.87 6.63 45.21
N LEU A 11 10.59 6.36 44.88
CA LEU A 11 9.58 5.66 45.70
C LEU A 11 8.32 5.45 44.82
N VAL A 12 7.91 4.25 44.39
CA VAL A 12 7.18 3.14 45.06
C VAL A 12 5.81 3.52 45.67
N ALA A 13 4.75 3.22 44.90
CA ALA A 13 3.40 2.70 45.17
C ALA A 13 2.71 2.82 46.55
N VAL A 14 1.40 3.10 46.58
CA VAL A 14 0.28 2.13 46.76
C VAL A 14 -1.11 2.83 46.85
N ILE A 15 -2.10 2.12 46.30
CA ILE A 15 -3.55 2.27 46.09
C ILE A 15 -4.42 2.60 47.33
N ALA A 16 -5.52 3.37 47.16
CA ALA A 16 -6.89 3.02 47.63
C ALA A 16 -7.99 3.99 47.13
N LEU A 17 -9.18 3.43 46.93
CA LEU A 17 -10.37 3.91 46.21
C LEU A 17 -11.15 5.06 46.87
N ALA A 18 -11.87 5.85 46.05
CA ALA A 18 -13.30 6.13 46.26
C ALA A 18 -13.96 6.60 44.95
N ALA A 19 -15.04 5.91 44.56
CA ALA A 19 -15.93 6.30 43.49
C ALA A 19 -16.86 7.43 43.93
N SER A 20 -17.07 8.42 43.05
CA SER A 20 -18.29 9.23 43.00
C SER A 20 -18.36 9.88 41.62
N GLY A 21 -19.38 9.49 40.85
CA GLY A 21 -19.57 9.93 39.48
C GLY A 21 -19.86 11.42 39.34
N CYS A 22 -19.54 11.94 38.16
CA CYS A 22 -20.27 13.00 37.49
C CYS A 22 -20.12 12.78 35.98
N ALA A 23 -21.18 13.15 35.27
CA ALA A 23 -21.48 12.79 33.89
C ALA A 23 -20.34 13.05 32.90
N SER A 24 -20.20 12.12 31.96
CA SER A 24 -19.41 12.27 30.74
C SER A 24 -19.74 13.60 30.07
N ALA A 25 -18.77 14.49 30.00
CA ALA A 25 -18.82 15.61 29.08
C ALA A 25 -18.97 15.04 27.65
N PRO A 26 -19.83 15.61 26.80
CA PRO A 26 -19.90 15.19 25.41
C PRO A 26 -18.53 15.41 24.76
N ALA A 27 -18.13 14.46 23.93
CA ALA A 27 -16.95 14.58 23.07
C ALA A 27 -17.01 15.93 22.31
N PRO A 28 -15.87 16.60 22.07
CA PRO A 28 -15.86 17.83 21.30
C PRO A 28 -16.50 17.56 19.94
N VAL A 29 -17.57 18.31 19.67
CA VAL A 29 -18.24 18.34 18.37
C VAL A 29 -17.18 18.71 17.33
N SER A 30 -17.06 17.87 16.31
CA SER A 30 -16.19 18.09 15.16
C SER A 30 -16.31 19.54 14.66
N ALA A 31 -15.16 20.15 14.39
CA ALA A 31 -15.07 21.47 13.77
C ALA A 31 -15.91 21.53 12.48
N PRO A 32 -16.48 22.70 12.13
CA PRO A 32 -17.43 22.81 11.04
C PRO A 32 -16.80 22.40 9.70
N THR A 33 -17.57 21.64 8.92
CA THR A 33 -17.30 21.23 7.54
C THR A 33 -16.82 22.43 6.72
N ALA A 34 -15.67 22.30 6.06
CA ALA A 34 -15.12 23.33 5.19
C ALA A 34 -16.18 23.78 4.18
N THR A 35 -16.37 25.09 4.06
CA THR A 35 -17.47 25.67 3.29
C THR A 35 -17.08 25.69 1.81
N SER A 36 -17.56 24.74 1.01
CA SER A 36 -17.36 24.74 -0.44
C SER A 36 -18.07 25.95 -1.09
N SER A 37 -17.32 26.84 -1.74
CA SER A 37 -17.86 27.97 -2.51
C SER A 37 -18.09 27.61 -3.99
N PRO A 38 -18.95 28.34 -4.73
CA PRO A 38 -19.24 28.05 -6.15
C PRO A 38 -17.99 28.11 -7.07
N SER A 39 -18.03 27.27 -8.10
CA SER A 39 -16.94 26.64 -8.86
C SER A 39 -16.13 27.45 -9.89
N ARG A 40 -16.48 28.70 -10.20
CA ARG A 40 -15.91 29.40 -11.38
C ARG A 40 -14.36 29.46 -11.47
N PRO A 41 -13.60 29.58 -10.37
CA PRO A 41 -12.13 29.57 -10.45
C PRO A 41 -11.56 28.20 -10.82
N CYS A 42 -12.26 27.12 -10.47
CA CYS A 42 -11.79 25.76 -10.72
C CYS A 42 -12.20 25.22 -12.08
N ASP A 43 -13.30 25.72 -12.65
CA ASP A 43 -13.72 25.32 -14.00
C ASP A 43 -12.63 25.66 -15.03
N ALA A 44 -11.91 26.78 -14.85
CA ALA A 44 -10.77 27.14 -15.69
C ALA A 44 -9.58 26.18 -15.54
N ALA A 45 -9.31 25.67 -14.33
CA ALA A 45 -8.20 24.75 -14.08
C ALA A 45 -8.34 23.42 -14.83
N PHE A 46 -9.57 23.02 -15.17
CA PHE A 46 -9.87 21.78 -15.90
C PHE A 46 -10.35 22.04 -17.34
N ALA A 47 -10.32 23.29 -17.81
CA ALA A 47 -10.71 23.66 -19.17
C ALA A 47 -9.55 23.54 -20.19
N ASP A 48 -8.31 23.48 -19.71
CA ASP A 48 -7.09 23.47 -20.53
C ASP A 48 -6.58 22.06 -20.87
N GLY A 49 -5.80 21.95 -21.96
CA GLY A 49 -5.29 20.70 -22.52
C GLY A 49 -4.36 19.90 -21.60
N ASP A 50 -3.85 20.49 -20.51
CA ASP A 50 -2.96 19.84 -19.54
C ASP A 50 -3.61 18.64 -18.85
N PHE A 51 -4.94 18.66 -18.69
CA PHE A 51 -5.68 17.53 -18.16
C PHE A 51 -6.21 16.59 -19.24
N ALA A 52 -6.35 17.05 -20.50
CA ALA A 52 -6.82 16.21 -21.60
C ALA A 52 -5.88 15.02 -21.87
N GLU A 53 -4.57 15.24 -21.88
CA GLU A 53 -3.60 14.15 -22.02
C GLU A 53 -3.62 13.20 -20.82
N LEU A 54 -3.76 13.74 -19.60
CA LEU A 54 -3.88 12.93 -18.39
C LEU A 54 -5.17 12.11 -18.40
N PHE A 55 -6.29 12.67 -18.87
CA PHE A 55 -7.55 11.95 -19.03
C PHE A 55 -7.42 10.80 -20.02
N ASP A 56 -6.80 11.04 -21.17
CA ASP A 56 -6.55 10.00 -22.18
C ASP A 56 -5.66 8.88 -21.62
N ASP A 57 -4.59 9.24 -20.91
CA ASP A 57 -3.70 8.28 -20.28
C ASP A 57 -4.44 7.45 -19.22
N LEU A 58 -5.21 8.10 -18.34
CA LEU A 58 -5.98 7.44 -17.27
C LEU A 58 -7.15 6.60 -17.81
N GLN A 59 -7.76 6.97 -18.93
CA GLN A 59 -8.77 6.14 -19.59
C GLN A 59 -8.15 4.89 -20.21
N ARG A 60 -6.99 5.01 -20.86
CA ARG A 60 -6.25 3.85 -21.40
C ARG A 60 -5.67 2.96 -20.32
N VAL A 61 -5.48 3.49 -19.12
CA VAL A 61 -5.08 2.73 -17.93
C VAL A 61 -6.20 1.77 -17.49
N ALA A 62 -7.45 2.17 -17.71
CA ALA A 62 -8.64 1.38 -17.44
C ALA A 62 -9.02 0.39 -18.56
N GLU A 63 -8.10 0.06 -19.49
CA GLU A 63 -8.32 -0.95 -20.56
C GLU A 63 -7.68 -2.31 -20.25
N VAL A 64 -6.91 -2.41 -19.16
CA VAL A 64 -6.20 -3.64 -18.81
C VAL A 64 -7.11 -4.52 -17.94
N ASP A 65 -7.49 -5.68 -18.47
CA ASP A 65 -8.22 -6.69 -17.69
C ASP A 65 -7.29 -7.23 -16.59
N PRO A 66 -7.64 -7.07 -15.30
CA PRO A 66 -6.83 -7.59 -14.21
C PRO A 66 -6.87 -9.12 -14.18
N VAL A 67 -5.79 -9.74 -13.70
CA VAL A 67 -5.73 -11.20 -13.52
C VAL A 67 -6.63 -11.72 -12.39
N TRP A 68 -7.22 -10.84 -11.58
CA TRP A 68 -8.17 -11.18 -10.53
C TRP A 68 -9.63 -10.92 -10.95
N PRO A 69 -10.59 -11.73 -10.50
CA PRO A 69 -11.93 -11.74 -11.10
C PRO A 69 -12.96 -10.79 -10.48
N SER A 70 -12.75 -10.25 -9.26
CA SER A 70 -13.87 -9.68 -8.47
C SER A 70 -13.93 -8.15 -8.38
N PHE A 71 -12.96 -7.43 -8.96
CA PHE A 71 -12.97 -5.97 -9.01
C PHE A 71 -12.57 -5.51 -10.41
N ASP A 72 -13.56 -5.00 -11.14
CA ASP A 72 -13.36 -4.43 -12.47
C ASP A 72 -12.73 -3.04 -12.34
N THR A 73 -11.51 -2.91 -12.83
CA THR A 73 -10.75 -1.65 -12.84
C THR A 73 -11.15 -0.76 -14.02
N ARG A 74 -11.90 -1.31 -14.99
CA ARG A 74 -12.25 -0.62 -16.22
C ARG A 74 -13.34 0.40 -15.99
N GLY A 75 -13.17 1.58 -16.57
CA GLY A 75 -14.15 2.67 -16.48
C GLY A 75 -14.33 3.24 -15.07
N LEU A 76 -13.35 3.07 -14.16
CA LEU A 76 -13.39 3.74 -12.87
C LEU A 76 -13.44 5.27 -13.07
N PRO A 77 -14.46 5.96 -12.52
CA PRO A 77 -14.54 7.42 -12.59
C PRO A 77 -13.33 8.07 -11.93
N LEU A 78 -12.97 9.26 -12.38
CA LEU A 78 -11.78 9.97 -11.92
C LEU A 78 -12.16 11.09 -10.97
N VAL A 79 -11.33 11.28 -9.94
CA VAL A 79 -11.28 12.46 -9.10
C VAL A 79 -9.92 13.09 -9.30
N LEU A 80 -9.88 14.24 -9.97
CA LEU A 80 -8.64 14.95 -10.23
C LEU A 80 -8.45 16.11 -9.28
N GLU A 81 -7.23 16.32 -8.83
CA GLU A 81 -6.83 17.49 -8.06
C GLU A 81 -5.76 18.31 -8.80
N ALA A 82 -6.07 19.58 -9.03
CA ALA A 82 -5.12 20.61 -9.45
C ALA A 82 -4.72 21.47 -8.24
N ARG A 83 -3.45 21.38 -7.82
CA ARG A 83 -2.93 22.20 -6.71
C ARG A 83 -2.77 23.65 -7.14
N THR A 84 -3.11 24.57 -6.24
CA THR A 84 -2.99 26.01 -6.44
C THR A 84 -2.18 26.63 -5.30
N ALA A 85 -1.81 27.91 -5.42
CA ALA A 85 -1.07 28.60 -4.37
C ALA A 85 -1.84 28.73 -3.04
N THR A 86 -3.17 28.61 -3.06
CA THR A 86 -4.04 28.86 -1.89
C THR A 86 -4.88 27.64 -1.48
N GLY A 87 -4.64 26.48 -2.09
CA GLY A 87 -5.46 25.29 -1.87
C GLY A 87 -5.43 24.36 -3.08
N ALA A 88 -6.55 23.73 -3.41
CA ALA A 88 -6.67 22.87 -4.57
C ALA A 88 -8.06 22.95 -5.22
N CYS A 89 -8.08 22.78 -6.53
CA CYS A 89 -9.29 22.55 -7.31
C CYS A 89 -9.46 21.05 -7.52
N VAL A 90 -10.66 20.53 -7.24
CA VAL A 90 -10.97 19.10 -7.35
C VAL A 90 -12.14 18.90 -8.31
N ALA A 91 -12.05 17.91 -9.20
CA ALA A 91 -13.07 17.59 -10.18
C ALA A 91 -13.47 16.10 -10.12
N HIS A 92 -14.77 15.83 -10.21
CA HIS A 92 -15.27 14.52 -10.62
C HIS A 92 -15.36 14.49 -12.15
N VAL A 93 -14.70 13.52 -12.77
CA VAL A 93 -14.69 13.32 -14.21
C VAL A 93 -15.13 11.91 -14.56
N ALA A 94 -16.09 11.81 -15.48
CA ALA A 94 -16.54 10.55 -16.06
C ALA A 94 -16.75 10.73 -17.56
N ASP A 95 -16.43 9.70 -18.34
CA ASP A 95 -16.59 9.70 -19.81
C ASP A 95 -15.95 10.92 -20.50
N GLY A 96 -14.79 11.35 -20.00
CA GLY A 96 -14.05 12.51 -20.50
C GLY A 96 -14.72 13.86 -20.23
N ARG A 97 -15.70 13.92 -19.32
CA ARG A 97 -16.43 15.14 -18.97
C ARG A 97 -16.34 15.45 -17.48
N VAL A 98 -16.07 16.71 -17.17
CA VAL A 98 -16.14 17.22 -15.81
C VAL A 98 -17.61 17.32 -15.40
N LEU A 99 -17.99 16.57 -14.37
CA LEU A 99 -19.37 16.52 -13.87
C LEU A 99 -19.59 17.43 -12.66
N ALA A 100 -18.55 17.64 -11.85
CA ALA A 100 -18.58 18.55 -10.71
C ALA A 100 -17.17 19.06 -10.41
N THR A 101 -17.09 20.29 -9.91
CA THR A 101 -15.85 20.94 -9.48
C THR A 101 -16.04 21.60 -8.12
N ALA A 102 -14.97 21.66 -7.33
CA ALA A 102 -14.94 22.35 -6.05
C ALA A 102 -13.54 22.88 -5.75
N HIS A 103 -13.46 24.02 -5.05
CA HIS A 103 -12.23 24.46 -4.40
C HIS A 103 -12.19 23.95 -2.96
N THR A 104 -11.01 23.57 -2.49
CA THR A 104 -10.71 23.23 -1.10
C THR A 104 -9.44 23.95 -0.66
N ASP A 105 -9.40 24.36 0.60
CA ASP A 105 -8.23 25.02 1.18
C ASP A 105 -7.12 24.01 1.55
N ALA A 106 -7.48 22.72 1.66
CA ALA A 106 -6.56 21.62 1.94
C ALA A 106 -6.52 20.64 0.75
N PRO A 107 -5.34 20.11 0.40
CA PRO A 107 -5.24 19.08 -0.63
C PRO A 107 -5.91 17.78 -0.20
N ILE A 108 -6.25 16.95 -1.19
CA ILE A 108 -6.68 15.58 -0.98
C ILE A 108 -5.59 14.82 -0.24
N GLU A 109 -5.99 14.12 0.81
CA GLU A 109 -5.12 13.23 1.55
C GLU A 109 -5.03 11.91 0.79
N ASN A 110 -3.87 11.65 0.23
CA ASN A 110 -3.50 10.36 -0.33
C ASN A 110 -2.13 9.96 0.23
N SER A 111 -1.89 8.67 0.34
CA SER A 111 -0.67 8.10 0.90
C SER A 111 0.46 7.92 -0.11
N LEU A 112 0.12 7.91 -1.41
CA LEU A 112 1.06 7.68 -2.52
C LEU A 112 1.51 8.99 -3.18
N GLY A 113 1.28 10.13 -2.51
CA GLY A 113 1.57 11.48 -2.97
C GLY A 113 0.65 12.00 -4.09
N VAL A 114 0.51 11.23 -5.17
CA VAL A 114 -0.19 11.63 -6.41
C VAL A 114 -1.31 10.69 -6.83
N PHE A 115 -1.50 9.58 -6.14
CA PHE A 115 -2.42 8.51 -6.53
C PHE A 115 -3.19 7.95 -5.33
N GLY A 116 -4.40 7.44 -5.55
CA GLY A 116 -5.11 6.64 -4.55
C GLY A 116 -6.48 6.20 -5.06
N ILE A 117 -7.16 5.34 -4.30
CA ILE A 117 -8.55 4.97 -4.59
C ILE A 117 -9.48 5.59 -3.54
N LEU A 118 -10.53 6.27 -3.99
CA LEU A 118 -11.59 6.73 -3.11
C LEU A 118 -12.70 5.69 -3.06
N ILE A 119 -13.10 5.27 -1.85
CA ILE A 119 -14.37 4.56 -1.64
C ILE A 119 -15.42 5.57 -1.21
N THR A 120 -16.39 5.86 -2.07
CA THR A 120 -17.33 6.99 -1.93
C THR A 120 -18.12 6.96 -0.61
N ALA A 121 -18.50 5.76 -0.16
CA ALA A 121 -19.23 5.57 1.10
C ALA A 121 -18.38 5.87 2.36
N ARG A 122 -17.08 6.11 2.19
CA ARG A 122 -16.07 6.15 3.25
C ARG A 122 -15.11 7.32 3.12
N ALA A 123 -15.46 8.27 2.26
CA ALA A 123 -14.70 9.50 2.06
C ALA A 123 -14.47 10.29 3.36
N ASP A 124 -15.40 10.17 4.31
CA ASP A 124 -15.38 10.86 5.60
C ASP A 124 -14.73 10.05 6.73
N ALA A 125 -14.23 8.84 6.44
CA ALA A 125 -13.58 8.00 7.44
C ALA A 125 -12.25 8.64 7.90
N ALA A 126 -11.90 8.43 9.18
CA ALA A 126 -10.65 8.94 9.71
C ALA A 126 -9.45 8.36 8.93
N PRO A 127 -8.30 9.07 8.81
CA PRO A 127 -7.15 8.56 8.06
C PRO A 127 -6.70 7.16 8.46
N ALA A 128 -6.73 6.84 9.76
CA ALA A 128 -6.40 5.51 10.29
C ALA A 128 -7.36 4.39 9.82
N GLU A 129 -8.60 4.73 9.45
CA GLU A 129 -9.61 3.78 8.97
C GLU A 129 -9.59 3.62 7.44
N ARG A 130 -8.88 4.51 6.73
CA ARG A 130 -8.70 4.48 5.27
C ARG A 130 -7.58 3.54 4.82
N MET A 131 -6.97 2.80 5.75
CA MET A 131 -5.96 1.76 5.49
C MET A 131 -4.76 2.22 4.67
N GLY A 132 -4.45 3.51 4.67
CA GLY A 132 -3.20 4.02 4.13
C GLY A 132 -3.02 3.91 2.62
N PHE A 133 -4.04 3.54 1.83
CA PHE A 133 -4.04 3.64 0.36
C PHE A 133 -5.32 4.26 -0.20
N LEU A 134 -6.33 4.40 0.65
CA LEU A 134 -7.57 5.06 0.26
C LEU A 134 -7.45 6.58 0.44
N ALA A 135 -7.87 7.29 -0.59
CA ALA A 135 -7.92 8.74 -0.58
C ALA A 135 -9.06 9.26 0.31
N GLY A 136 -8.87 10.44 0.89
CA GLY A 136 -9.92 11.20 1.59
C GLY A 136 -9.67 12.70 1.57
N GLY A 137 -10.51 13.47 2.25
CA GLY A 137 -10.48 14.94 2.13
C GLY A 137 -11.06 15.44 0.79
N VAL A 138 -11.78 14.58 0.06
CA VAL A 138 -12.45 14.96 -1.19
C VAL A 138 -13.66 15.87 -0.86
N PRO A 139 -13.83 17.02 -1.54
CA PRO A 139 -14.91 17.96 -1.21
C PRO A 139 -16.31 17.36 -1.36
N GLU A 140 -17.22 17.72 -0.44
CA GLU A 140 -18.59 17.16 -0.40
C GLU A 140 -19.38 17.37 -1.70
N VAL A 141 -19.13 18.44 -2.45
CA VAL A 141 -19.75 18.65 -3.78
C VAL A 141 -19.34 17.55 -4.77
N VAL A 142 -18.06 17.16 -4.76
CA VAL A 142 -17.51 16.09 -5.61
C VAL A 142 -18.02 14.73 -5.11
N LEU A 143 -18.05 14.50 -3.80
CA LEU A 143 -18.60 13.28 -3.20
C LEU A 143 -20.07 13.09 -3.51
N ARG A 144 -20.87 14.15 -3.43
CA ARG A 144 -22.29 14.10 -3.79
C ARG A 144 -22.48 13.74 -5.26
N SER A 145 -21.69 14.37 -6.15
CA SER A 145 -21.71 14.04 -7.58
C SER A 145 -21.40 12.55 -7.85
N LEU A 146 -20.41 11.99 -7.16
CA LEU A 146 -20.08 10.55 -7.24
C LEU A 146 -21.24 9.68 -6.73
N ARG A 147 -21.82 10.02 -5.57
CA ARG A 147 -22.95 9.28 -4.97
C ARG A 147 -24.19 9.31 -5.87
N ASP A 148 -24.53 10.47 -6.42
CA ASP A 148 -25.68 10.66 -7.31
C ASP A 148 -25.52 9.87 -8.63
N ALA A 149 -24.28 9.71 -9.10
CA ALA A 149 -23.94 8.87 -10.25
C ALA A 149 -23.83 7.37 -9.91
N GLY A 150 -24.07 6.96 -8.65
CA GLY A 150 -23.98 5.56 -8.22
C GLY A 150 -22.55 5.02 -8.16
N VAL A 151 -21.54 5.90 -8.13
CA VAL A 151 -20.12 5.53 -8.14
C VAL A 151 -19.69 5.01 -6.77
N ARG A 152 -19.29 3.74 -6.70
CA ARG A 152 -18.84 3.08 -5.47
C ARG A 152 -17.37 3.35 -5.13
N ALA A 153 -16.54 3.40 -6.15
CA ALA A 153 -15.12 3.68 -6.05
C ALA A 153 -14.70 4.59 -7.22
N ALA A 154 -13.75 5.47 -6.97
CA ALA A 154 -13.19 6.36 -7.98
C ALA A 154 -11.67 6.40 -7.86
N LEU A 155 -10.99 6.51 -8.99
CA LEU A 155 -9.56 6.74 -9.03
C LEU A 155 -9.27 8.19 -8.67
N VAL A 156 -8.40 8.42 -7.70
CA VAL A 156 -7.94 9.74 -7.32
C VAL A 156 -6.56 9.98 -7.90
N TRP A 157 -6.39 11.11 -8.58
CA TRP A 157 -5.11 11.58 -9.08
C TRP A 157 -4.85 13.01 -8.63
N SER A 158 -3.75 13.19 -7.91
CA SER A 158 -3.33 14.46 -7.32
C SER A 158 -2.13 15.05 -8.04
N GLY A 159 -2.31 16.25 -8.58
CA GLY A 159 -1.25 16.99 -9.27
C GLY A 159 -1.61 17.31 -10.72
N ASN A 160 -1.10 18.45 -11.20
CA ASN A 160 -1.15 18.87 -12.60
C ASN A 160 0.10 18.41 -13.36
N ALA A 161 0.17 18.69 -14.67
CA ALA A 161 1.32 18.34 -15.51
C ALA A 161 2.66 18.83 -14.94
N GLU A 162 2.70 20.02 -14.35
CA GLU A 162 3.89 20.58 -13.70
C GLU A 162 4.32 19.77 -12.46
N THR A 163 3.38 19.44 -11.58
CA THR A 163 3.63 18.64 -10.37
C THR A 163 4.11 17.24 -10.74
N LEU A 164 3.50 16.64 -11.77
CA LEU A 164 3.90 15.34 -12.29
C LEU A 164 5.29 15.40 -12.92
N SER A 165 5.60 16.45 -13.68
CA SER A 165 6.93 16.67 -14.23
C SER A 165 8.00 16.79 -13.14
N ALA A 166 7.72 17.56 -12.09
CA ALA A 166 8.61 17.69 -10.93
C ALA A 166 8.82 16.35 -10.18
N ALA A 167 7.82 15.47 -10.20
CA ALA A 167 7.91 14.11 -9.65
C ALA A 167 8.60 13.10 -10.60
N GLY A 168 9.19 13.55 -11.71
CA GLY A 168 9.84 12.68 -12.70
C GLY A 168 8.88 11.98 -13.66
N LEU A 169 7.60 12.38 -13.66
CA LEU A 169 6.53 11.87 -14.52
C LEU A 169 6.22 12.90 -15.64
N GLY A 170 7.23 13.59 -16.16
CA GLY A 170 7.05 14.63 -17.20
C GLY A 170 6.80 14.07 -18.60
N GLU A 171 7.30 12.86 -18.88
CA GLU A 171 7.12 12.19 -20.17
C GLU A 171 5.77 11.43 -20.23
N PRO A 172 4.92 11.65 -21.24
CA PRO A 172 3.61 10.99 -21.36
C PRO A 172 3.68 9.47 -21.27
N ALA A 173 4.64 8.85 -21.97
CA ALA A 173 4.82 7.39 -21.94
C ALA A 173 5.18 6.86 -20.54
N THR A 174 5.94 7.64 -19.77
CA THR A 174 6.29 7.29 -18.38
C THR A 174 5.08 7.46 -17.47
N ARG A 175 4.30 8.55 -17.62
CA ARG A 175 3.04 8.75 -16.87
C ARG A 175 2.07 7.61 -17.10
N ALA A 176 1.77 7.30 -18.35
CA ALA A 176 0.83 6.23 -18.70
C ALA A 176 1.28 4.89 -18.11
N ARG A 177 2.58 4.60 -18.12
CA ARG A 177 3.13 3.37 -17.54
C ARG A 177 2.98 3.31 -16.02
N VAL A 178 3.32 4.38 -15.31
CA VAL A 178 3.19 4.46 -13.84
C VAL A 178 1.73 4.45 -13.41
N ALA A 179 0.87 5.19 -14.11
CA ALA A 179 -0.57 5.21 -13.84
C ALA A 179 -1.19 3.81 -13.99
N ARG A 180 -0.80 3.05 -15.04
CA ARG A 180 -1.28 1.69 -15.26
C ARG A 180 -0.95 0.77 -14.10
N TYR A 181 0.31 0.81 -13.71
CA TYR A 181 0.79 0.02 -12.59
C TYR A 181 0.09 0.40 -11.28
N LEU A 182 0.01 1.69 -10.94
CA LEU A 182 -0.63 2.13 -9.70
C LEU A 182 -2.13 1.82 -9.70
N LEU A 183 -2.83 1.92 -10.84
CA LEU A 183 -4.23 1.49 -10.91
C LEU A 183 -4.37 0.02 -10.57
N LEU A 184 -3.56 -0.84 -11.18
CA LEU A 184 -3.59 -2.26 -10.89
C LEU A 184 -3.24 -2.54 -9.43
N HIS A 185 -2.22 -1.87 -8.89
CA HIS A 185 -1.75 -2.05 -7.52
C HIS A 185 -2.82 -1.70 -6.50
N GLU A 186 -3.38 -0.50 -6.59
CA GLU A 186 -4.39 -0.05 -5.64
C GLU A 186 -5.73 -0.74 -5.83
N SER A 187 -6.06 -1.10 -7.07
CA SER A 187 -7.26 -1.90 -7.33
C SER A 187 -7.13 -3.31 -6.77
N PHE A 188 -5.92 -3.85 -6.72
CA PHE A 188 -5.65 -5.12 -6.08
C PHE A 188 -5.84 -5.02 -4.56
N HIS A 189 -5.36 -3.95 -3.92
CA HIS A 189 -5.66 -3.67 -2.51
C HIS A 189 -7.17 -3.57 -2.26
N VAL A 190 -7.89 -2.88 -3.15
CA VAL A 190 -9.34 -2.73 -3.10
C VAL A 190 -10.06 -4.07 -3.32
N GLN A 191 -9.56 -4.94 -4.20
CA GLN A 191 -10.02 -6.31 -4.38
C GLN A 191 -9.82 -7.14 -3.11
N ALA A 192 -8.62 -7.09 -2.52
CA ALA A 192 -8.33 -7.76 -1.25
C ALA A 192 -9.29 -7.28 -0.14
N LEU A 193 -9.70 -6.00 -0.22
CA LEU A 193 -10.73 -5.40 0.62
C LEU A 193 -12.18 -5.68 0.22
N PHE A 194 -12.50 -6.21 -0.97
CA PHE A 194 -13.88 -6.41 -1.46
C PHE A 194 -14.20 -7.81 -1.99
N GLY A 195 -13.27 -8.77 -1.91
CA GLY A 195 -13.45 -10.16 -2.33
C GLY A 195 -14.63 -10.88 -1.63
N PRO A 196 -14.89 -12.17 -1.91
CA PRO A 196 -16.13 -12.90 -1.57
C PRO A 196 -16.50 -13.01 -0.07
N VAL A 197 -15.81 -12.30 0.80
CA VAL A 197 -15.97 -12.24 2.25
C VAL A 197 -16.92 -11.11 2.71
N PHE A 198 -17.50 -10.29 1.82
CA PHE A 198 -18.45 -9.24 2.25
C PHE A 198 -19.89 -9.72 2.45
N ALA A 199 -20.13 -10.18 3.68
CA ALA A 199 -21.34 -9.87 4.43
C ALA A 199 -21.38 -8.37 4.81
N PRO A 200 -22.56 -7.77 5.04
CA PRO A 200 -22.72 -6.32 5.19
C PRO A 200 -22.10 -5.80 6.50
N GLY A 201 -20.91 -5.21 6.41
CA GLY A 201 -20.25 -4.53 7.52
C GLY A 201 -18.76 -4.35 7.26
N TRP A 202 -18.32 -3.12 6.94
CA TRP A 202 -16.91 -2.78 6.82
C TRP A 202 -16.43 -1.94 8.01
N PRO A 203 -15.22 -2.20 8.51
CA PRO A 203 -14.51 -3.46 8.39
C PRO A 203 -15.15 -4.47 9.35
N ARG A 204 -15.44 -5.69 8.89
CA ARG A 204 -15.02 -6.80 9.76
C ARG A 204 -13.50 -6.63 9.86
N ILE A 205 -12.99 -6.72 11.09
CA ILE A 205 -11.55 -6.74 11.40
C ILE A 205 -10.88 -7.53 10.27
N ARG A 206 -9.88 -6.94 9.57
CA ARG A 206 -8.99 -7.72 8.67
C ARG A 206 -8.72 -9.04 9.39
N PRO A 207 -8.72 -10.22 8.73
CA PRO A 207 -8.40 -11.46 9.42
C PRO A 207 -7.26 -11.21 10.40
N GLU A 208 -7.36 -11.61 11.67
CA GLU A 208 -6.46 -11.10 12.73
C GLU A 208 -4.96 -11.20 12.36
N TRP A 209 -4.63 -12.16 11.48
CA TRP A 209 -3.30 -12.35 10.91
C TRP A 209 -2.81 -11.25 9.93
N MET A 210 -3.69 -10.47 9.30
CA MET A 210 -3.40 -9.35 8.38
C MET A 210 -3.27 -7.99 9.09
N VAL A 211 -3.35 -7.98 10.43
CA VAL A 211 -3.10 -6.75 11.20
C VAL A 211 -1.60 -6.44 11.13
N GLN A 212 -1.26 -5.32 10.49
CA GLN A 212 0.12 -4.86 10.41
C GLN A 212 0.63 -4.46 11.81
N ALA A 213 1.88 -4.80 12.09
CA ALA A 213 2.58 -4.27 13.25
C ALA A 213 2.90 -2.77 13.05
N ASP A 214 3.19 -2.08 14.14
CA ASP A 214 3.70 -0.70 14.10
C ASP A 214 4.91 -0.59 13.15
N GLN A 215 4.80 0.29 12.15
CA GLN A 215 5.77 0.42 11.06
C GLN A 215 7.14 0.88 11.57
N GLU A 216 7.18 1.80 12.55
CA GLU A 216 8.43 2.29 13.12
C GLU A 216 9.14 1.20 13.93
N ALA A 217 8.40 0.43 14.73
CA ALA A 217 8.93 -0.69 15.48
C ALA A 217 9.42 -1.81 14.56
N LEU A 218 8.65 -2.16 13.52
CA LEU A 218 9.07 -3.11 12.48
C LEU A 218 10.40 -2.70 11.86
N THR A 219 10.48 -1.44 11.43
CA THR A 219 11.69 -0.87 10.80
C THR A 219 12.88 -0.89 11.75
N ARG A 220 12.69 -0.48 13.00
CA ARG A 220 13.76 -0.35 13.98
C ARG A 220 14.25 -1.71 14.51
N GLU A 221 13.33 -2.60 14.85
CA GLU A 221 13.63 -3.77 15.69
C GLU A 221 13.86 -5.03 14.87
N CYS A 222 13.16 -5.18 13.74
CA CYS A 222 13.31 -6.35 12.87
C CYS A 222 14.22 -6.06 11.68
N LEU A 223 14.07 -4.87 11.09
CA LEU A 223 14.75 -4.48 9.85
C LEU A 223 16.02 -3.66 10.09
N GLY A 224 16.22 -3.15 11.30
CA GLY A 224 17.46 -2.48 11.71
C GLY A 224 18.68 -3.41 11.80
N ASP A 225 18.50 -4.74 11.66
CA ASP A 225 19.61 -5.70 11.57
C ASP A 225 20.33 -5.54 10.21
N PRO A 226 21.65 -5.26 10.16
CA PRO A 226 22.40 -5.12 8.91
C PRO A 226 22.37 -6.35 7.98
N ALA A 227 21.96 -7.52 8.48
CA ALA A 227 21.73 -8.69 7.66
C ALA A 227 20.53 -8.52 6.71
N ALA A 228 19.52 -7.72 7.06
CA ALA A 228 18.35 -7.50 6.21
C ALA A 228 18.73 -6.84 4.87
N THR A 229 19.64 -5.87 4.87
CA THR A 229 20.20 -5.28 3.64
C THR A 229 20.92 -6.32 2.78
N ARG A 230 21.68 -7.22 3.40
CA ARG A 230 22.40 -8.30 2.69
C ARG A 230 21.44 -9.32 2.09
N GLU A 231 20.41 -9.75 2.82
CA GLU A 231 19.36 -10.63 2.34
C GLU A 231 18.71 -10.08 1.06
N ARG A 232 18.34 -8.81 1.07
CA ARG A 232 17.75 -8.13 -0.09
C ARG A 232 18.68 -8.10 -1.30
N ALA A 233 19.97 -7.83 -1.10
CA ALA A 233 20.94 -7.90 -2.21
C ALA A 233 21.03 -9.31 -2.81
N ILE A 234 21.02 -10.35 -1.97
CA ILE A 234 21.01 -11.75 -2.44
C ILE A 234 19.74 -12.06 -3.22
N LEU A 235 18.58 -11.58 -2.75
CA LEU A 235 17.31 -11.74 -3.45
C LEU A 235 17.31 -11.00 -4.79
N ALA A 236 17.81 -9.77 -4.85
CA ALA A 236 17.95 -9.00 -6.08
C ALA A 236 18.83 -9.73 -7.11
N ASP A 237 19.93 -10.36 -6.67
CA ASP A 237 20.80 -11.15 -7.54
C ASP A 237 20.10 -12.43 -8.04
N ALA A 238 19.24 -13.06 -7.22
CA ALA A 238 18.40 -14.17 -7.64
C ALA A 238 17.35 -13.75 -8.68
N VAL A 239 16.74 -12.58 -8.48
CA VAL A 239 15.82 -11.97 -9.47
C VAL A 239 16.55 -11.70 -10.78
N ALA A 240 17.74 -11.09 -10.75
CA ALA A 240 18.53 -10.81 -11.94
C ALA A 240 18.88 -12.10 -12.72
N ALA A 241 19.18 -13.18 -12.02
CA ALA A 241 19.38 -14.49 -12.64
C ALA A 241 18.09 -15.01 -13.29
N GLY A 242 16.93 -14.85 -12.63
CA GLY A 242 15.63 -15.18 -13.19
C GLY A 242 15.24 -14.33 -14.39
N GLU A 243 15.57 -13.05 -14.42
CA GLU A 243 15.38 -12.16 -15.58
C GLU A 243 16.26 -12.58 -16.77
N ALA A 244 17.43 -13.18 -16.50
CA ALA A 244 18.34 -13.74 -17.51
C ALA A 244 18.05 -15.21 -17.88
N ASP A 245 16.95 -15.80 -17.41
CA ASP A 245 16.60 -17.22 -17.58
C ASP A 245 17.64 -18.23 -17.02
N ASP A 246 18.51 -17.81 -16.09
CA ASP A 246 19.49 -18.66 -15.40
C ASP A 246 18.87 -19.32 -14.15
N LEU A 247 18.02 -20.33 -14.40
CA LEU A 247 17.30 -21.06 -13.34
C LEU A 247 18.24 -21.71 -12.29
N PRO A 248 19.40 -22.31 -12.64
CA PRO A 248 20.33 -22.84 -11.64
C PRO A 248 20.85 -21.76 -10.67
N ARG A 249 21.31 -20.62 -11.19
CA ARG A 249 21.81 -19.51 -10.36
C ARG A 249 20.70 -18.88 -9.52
N MET A 250 19.51 -18.74 -10.10
CA MET A 250 18.32 -18.25 -9.43
C MET A 250 17.93 -19.14 -8.24
N ARG A 251 17.94 -20.47 -8.41
CA ARG A 251 17.65 -21.42 -7.33
C ARG A 251 18.68 -21.33 -6.20
N GLU A 252 19.96 -21.22 -6.56
CA GLU A 252 21.03 -21.07 -5.57
C GLU A 252 20.94 -19.73 -4.81
N GLY A 253 20.61 -18.65 -5.52
CA GLY A 253 20.35 -17.34 -4.92
C GLY A 253 19.18 -17.37 -3.94
N LEU A 254 18.04 -17.99 -4.32
CA LEU A 254 16.89 -18.14 -3.43
C LEU A 254 17.23 -18.98 -2.18
N ARG A 255 17.99 -20.06 -2.33
CA ARG A 255 18.48 -20.88 -1.20
C ARG A 255 19.36 -20.04 -0.26
N THR A 256 20.30 -19.28 -0.80
CA THR A 256 21.20 -18.42 -0.03
C THR A 256 20.43 -17.31 0.71
N PHE A 257 19.47 -16.69 0.03
CA PHE A 257 18.55 -15.72 0.64
C PHE A 257 17.81 -16.36 1.80
N ALA A 258 17.27 -17.57 1.59
CA ALA A 258 16.50 -18.27 2.59
C ALA A 258 17.33 -18.62 3.84
N GLU A 259 18.56 -19.08 3.65
CA GLU A 259 19.49 -19.37 4.75
C GLU A 259 19.84 -18.10 5.56
N ALA A 260 20.11 -16.99 4.88
CA ALA A 260 20.42 -15.72 5.51
C ALA A 260 19.24 -15.20 6.34
N ARG A 261 18.03 -15.22 5.77
CA ARG A 261 16.80 -14.79 6.44
C ARG A 261 16.44 -15.68 7.63
N ALA A 262 16.54 -17.01 7.48
CA ALA A 262 16.37 -17.93 8.61
C ALA A 262 17.38 -17.65 9.75
N ALA A 263 18.64 -17.35 9.41
CA ALA A 263 19.64 -16.99 10.41
C ALA A 263 19.33 -15.67 11.12
N ARG A 264 18.80 -14.66 10.42
CA ARG A 264 18.35 -13.41 11.04
C ARG A 264 17.16 -13.64 11.96
N TYR A 265 16.13 -14.37 11.52
CA TYR A 265 14.97 -14.66 12.37
C TYR A 265 15.32 -15.48 13.61
N ARG A 266 16.32 -16.37 13.57
CA ARG A 266 16.84 -17.02 14.79
C ARG A 266 17.43 -16.02 15.78
N ARG A 267 18.11 -14.96 15.33
CA ARG A 267 18.61 -13.89 16.23
C ARG A 267 17.48 -13.03 16.77
N LEU A 268 16.45 -12.81 15.97
CA LEU A 268 15.27 -12.00 16.31
C LEU A 268 14.15 -12.82 16.98
N ALA A 269 14.40 -14.07 17.37
CA ALA A 269 13.38 -14.99 17.83
C ALA A 269 12.60 -14.50 19.07
N ALA A 270 13.21 -13.62 19.87
CA ALA A 270 12.60 -13.01 21.06
C ALA A 270 11.91 -11.66 20.78
N VAL A 271 12.14 -11.03 19.63
CA VAL A 271 11.56 -9.72 19.29
C VAL A 271 10.08 -9.88 18.97
N ARG A 272 9.26 -9.02 19.54
CA ARG A 272 7.80 -9.01 19.40
C ARG A 272 7.34 -7.57 19.16
N LEU A 273 6.52 -7.37 18.14
CA LEU A 273 6.01 -6.07 17.75
C LEU A 273 4.53 -5.98 18.07
N ALA A 274 4.08 -4.82 18.57
CA ALA A 274 2.67 -4.57 18.79
C ALA A 274 1.90 -4.52 17.45
N ALA A 275 0.75 -5.21 17.40
CA ALA A 275 -0.17 -5.22 16.28
C ALA A 275 -1.62 -5.30 16.82
N GLY A 276 -2.27 -4.14 16.99
CA GLY A 276 -3.56 -4.08 17.67
C GLY A 276 -3.47 -4.57 19.12
N GLU A 277 -4.26 -5.58 19.48
CA GLU A 277 -4.25 -6.22 20.81
C GLU A 277 -3.24 -7.38 20.92
N ALA A 278 -2.56 -7.73 19.83
CA ALA A 278 -1.62 -8.85 19.75
C ALA A 278 -0.16 -8.40 19.63
N GLU A 279 0.75 -9.36 19.81
CA GLU A 279 2.17 -9.19 19.54
C GLU A 279 2.63 -10.17 18.46
N LEU A 280 3.29 -9.66 17.42
CA LEU A 280 3.76 -10.45 16.28
C LEU A 280 5.28 -10.64 16.34
N PRO A 281 5.80 -11.85 16.10
CA PRO A 281 7.23 -12.04 15.86
C PRO A 281 7.63 -11.39 14.53
N CYS A 282 8.90 -10.97 14.41
CA CYS A 282 9.41 -10.28 13.22
C CYS A 282 9.08 -10.98 11.89
N TRP A 283 9.18 -12.30 11.83
CA TRP A 283 8.92 -13.05 10.60
C TRP A 283 7.45 -12.99 10.15
N VAL A 284 6.50 -12.88 11.09
CA VAL A 284 5.08 -12.67 10.75
C VAL A 284 4.87 -11.25 10.29
N ALA A 285 5.35 -10.27 11.06
CA ALA A 285 5.16 -8.86 10.75
C ALA A 285 5.74 -8.48 9.38
N GLU A 286 6.96 -8.95 9.07
CA GLU A 286 7.56 -8.78 7.73
C GLU A 286 6.76 -9.50 6.64
N SER A 287 6.31 -10.74 6.87
CA SER A 287 5.54 -11.48 5.86
C SER A 287 4.21 -10.83 5.54
N VAL A 288 3.51 -10.28 6.55
CA VAL A 288 2.25 -9.54 6.35
C VAL A 288 2.50 -8.32 5.47
N TRP A 289 3.56 -7.55 5.75
CA TRP A 289 3.92 -6.37 4.96
C TRP A 289 4.31 -6.75 3.51
N GLU A 290 5.18 -7.76 3.35
CA GLU A 290 5.64 -8.24 2.05
C GLU A 290 4.48 -8.82 1.20
N LEU A 291 3.47 -9.42 1.84
CA LEU A 291 2.28 -9.94 1.17
C LEU A 291 1.27 -8.87 0.78
N ASP A 292 1.06 -7.86 1.64
CA ASP A 292 0.14 -6.76 1.36
C ASP A 292 0.63 -6.01 0.12
N GLU A 293 1.87 -5.51 0.15
CA GLU A 293 2.39 -4.66 -0.92
C GLU A 293 3.05 -5.43 -2.05
N GLY A 294 3.96 -6.36 -1.75
CA GLY A 294 4.66 -7.13 -2.77
C GLY A 294 3.73 -8.06 -3.55
N GLY A 295 2.60 -8.40 -2.95
CA GLY A 295 1.50 -9.08 -3.61
C GLY A 295 0.80 -8.24 -4.67
N ALA A 296 0.38 -7.03 -4.29
CA ALA A 296 -0.21 -6.06 -5.21
C ALA A 296 0.76 -5.70 -6.37
N ASP A 297 2.05 -5.59 -6.08
CA ASP A 297 3.11 -5.43 -7.08
C ASP A 297 3.15 -6.59 -8.07
N HIS A 298 3.24 -7.81 -7.54
CA HIS A 298 3.36 -9.00 -8.35
C HIS A 298 2.16 -9.14 -9.29
N ALA A 299 0.94 -8.98 -8.77
CA ALA A 299 -0.28 -9.04 -9.55
C ALA A 299 -0.30 -7.98 -10.66
N SER A 300 0.14 -6.75 -10.34
CA SER A 300 0.23 -5.66 -11.30
C SER A 300 1.25 -5.96 -12.41
N LEU A 301 2.44 -6.42 -12.05
CA LEU A 301 3.51 -6.76 -12.99
C LEU A 301 3.12 -7.93 -13.90
N VAL A 302 2.48 -8.97 -13.36
CA VAL A 302 1.98 -10.11 -14.15
C VAL A 302 0.90 -9.64 -15.12
N THR A 303 -0.07 -8.85 -14.65
CA THR A 303 -1.15 -8.31 -15.48
C THR A 303 -0.58 -7.49 -16.65
N LEU A 304 0.39 -6.61 -16.38
CA LEU A 304 1.06 -5.82 -17.42
C LEU A 304 1.81 -6.72 -18.41
N ALA A 305 2.54 -7.72 -17.92
CA ALA A 305 3.29 -8.64 -18.77
C ALA A 305 2.38 -9.48 -19.68
N GLU A 306 1.27 -10.01 -19.17
CA GLU A 306 0.28 -10.76 -19.95
C GLU A 306 -0.40 -9.91 -21.02
N ALA A 307 -0.60 -8.62 -20.73
CA ALA A 307 -1.08 -7.63 -21.69
C ALA A 307 -0.01 -7.15 -22.70
N GLY A 308 1.25 -7.62 -22.59
CA GLY A 308 2.36 -7.19 -23.44
C GLY A 308 2.81 -5.74 -23.18
N LEU A 309 2.56 -5.22 -21.97
CA LEU A 309 2.86 -3.86 -21.56
C LEU A 309 4.14 -3.78 -20.72
N ALA A 310 4.84 -2.66 -20.83
CA ALA A 310 6.06 -2.43 -20.06
C ALA A 310 5.77 -2.13 -18.58
N ALA A 311 6.55 -2.73 -17.69
CA ALA A 311 6.52 -2.43 -16.25
C ALA A 311 7.15 -1.07 -15.93
N PRO A 312 6.71 -0.37 -14.86
CA PRO A 312 7.25 0.94 -14.48
C PRO A 312 8.73 0.89 -14.10
N HIS A 313 9.18 -0.24 -13.56
CA HIS A 313 10.53 -0.48 -13.11
C HIS A 313 11.09 -1.70 -13.86
N GLN A 314 12.11 -1.47 -14.69
CA GLN A 314 12.91 -2.55 -15.29
C GLN A 314 14.39 -2.18 -15.23
N PRO A 315 15.25 -3.10 -14.78
CA PRO A 315 14.95 -4.47 -14.34
C PRO A 315 14.33 -4.52 -12.92
N LEU A 316 13.52 -5.56 -12.63
CA LEU A 316 12.95 -5.81 -11.29
C LEU A 316 14.07 -5.98 -10.25
N SER A 317 15.20 -6.56 -10.63
CA SER A 317 16.35 -6.69 -9.73
C SER A 317 16.88 -5.34 -9.23
N ASP A 318 16.84 -4.28 -10.04
CA ASP A 318 17.24 -2.93 -9.60
C ASP A 318 16.20 -2.30 -8.66
N TYR A 319 14.92 -2.58 -8.91
CA TYR A 319 13.83 -2.17 -8.02
C TYR A 319 13.97 -2.80 -6.62
N VAL A 320 14.29 -4.09 -6.56
CA VAL A 320 14.55 -4.82 -5.31
C VAL A 320 15.81 -4.34 -4.62
N ARG A 321 16.82 -3.90 -5.39
CA ARG A 321 18.11 -3.43 -4.86
C ARG A 321 18.04 -1.99 -4.35
N GLY A 322 17.17 -1.15 -4.92
CA GLY A 322 17.02 0.27 -4.59
C GLY A 322 16.64 0.49 -3.12
N ASP A 323 17.43 1.30 -2.41
CA ASP A 323 17.30 1.57 -0.96
C ASP A 323 17.03 3.05 -0.64
N THR A 324 16.94 3.93 -1.64
CA THR A 324 17.11 5.37 -1.36
C THR A 324 15.83 6.09 -0.95
N ASP A 325 14.64 5.64 -1.37
CA ASP A 325 13.42 6.45 -1.16
C ASP A 325 12.12 5.66 -0.88
N ASN A 326 12.16 4.32 -0.88
CA ASN A 326 10.98 3.49 -0.65
C ASN A 326 11.15 2.66 0.63
N ALA A 327 10.07 2.52 1.41
CA ALA A 327 10.03 1.63 2.57
C ALA A 327 10.61 0.26 2.16
N PRO A 328 11.79 -0.15 2.67
CA PRO A 328 12.75 -1.04 2.00
C PRO A 328 12.28 -2.46 1.60
N TYR A 329 11.02 -2.82 1.90
CA TYR A 329 10.47 -4.17 1.85
C TYR A 329 9.10 -4.27 1.15
N TYR A 330 8.60 -3.19 0.55
CA TYR A 330 7.54 -3.26 -0.47
C TYR A 330 7.98 -4.21 -1.61
N HIS A 331 9.24 -4.08 -2.03
CA HIS A 331 9.79 -4.73 -3.24
C HIS A 331 10.20 -6.20 -3.03
N THR A 332 10.45 -6.63 -1.79
CA THR A 332 10.96 -7.99 -1.51
C THR A 332 9.86 -9.05 -1.62
N GLY A 333 8.61 -8.71 -1.36
CA GLY A 333 7.47 -9.62 -1.58
C GLY A 333 7.28 -9.95 -3.06
N ALA A 334 7.27 -8.92 -3.92
CA ALA A 334 7.15 -9.07 -5.36
C ALA A 334 8.29 -9.93 -5.95
N ALA A 335 9.51 -9.72 -5.47
CA ALA A 335 10.69 -10.50 -5.83
C ALA A 335 10.58 -11.98 -5.43
N GLN A 336 10.17 -12.26 -4.19
CA GLN A 336 9.95 -13.63 -3.73
C GLN A 336 8.90 -14.34 -4.60
N LEU A 337 7.79 -13.67 -4.90
CA LEU A 337 6.73 -14.18 -5.77
C LEU A 337 7.20 -14.39 -7.21
N PHE A 338 7.95 -13.46 -7.78
CA PHE A 338 8.56 -13.62 -9.10
C PHE A 338 9.46 -14.86 -9.14
N VAL A 339 10.33 -15.03 -8.14
CA VAL A 339 11.25 -16.17 -8.12
C VAL A 339 10.50 -17.48 -7.92
N LEU A 340 9.50 -17.51 -7.04
CA LEU A 340 8.62 -18.66 -6.82
C LEU A 340 7.83 -19.03 -8.08
N GLY A 341 7.22 -18.07 -8.76
CA GLY A 341 6.44 -18.32 -9.98
C GLY A 341 7.27 -18.90 -11.12
N ARG A 342 8.56 -18.57 -11.18
CA ARG A 342 9.50 -19.11 -12.18
C ARG A 342 10.02 -20.50 -11.83
N LEU A 343 10.33 -20.77 -10.56
CA LEU A 343 10.89 -22.05 -10.10
C LEU A 343 9.82 -23.11 -9.82
N ALA A 344 8.63 -22.68 -9.42
CA ALA A 344 7.48 -23.51 -9.07
C ALA A 344 6.18 -22.85 -9.56
N PRO A 345 5.87 -22.90 -10.88
CA PRO A 345 4.71 -22.21 -11.45
C PRO A 345 3.36 -22.54 -10.79
N ALA A 346 3.18 -23.78 -10.35
CA ALA A 346 1.99 -24.20 -9.59
C ALA A 346 1.86 -23.48 -8.23
N ARG A 347 2.97 -23.02 -7.66
CA ARG A 347 3.03 -22.17 -6.46
C ARG A 347 2.95 -20.68 -6.79
N GLY A 348 3.13 -20.26 -8.04
CA GLY A 348 2.85 -18.88 -8.47
C GLY A 348 1.37 -18.51 -8.32
N ALA A 349 0.47 -19.49 -8.49
CA ALA A 349 -0.97 -19.33 -8.25
C ALA A 349 -1.35 -19.17 -6.77
N LEU A 350 -0.44 -19.49 -5.82
CA LEU A 350 -0.71 -19.39 -4.37
C LEU A 350 -1.16 -17.98 -3.97
N PHE A 351 -0.71 -16.93 -4.65
CA PHE A 351 -0.99 -15.57 -4.19
C PHE A 351 -2.49 -15.22 -4.19
N THR A 352 -3.23 -15.62 -5.22
CA THR A 352 -4.70 -15.45 -5.27
C THR A 352 -5.40 -16.28 -4.18
N GLU A 353 -4.82 -17.42 -3.79
CA GLU A 353 -5.32 -18.30 -2.72
C GLU A 353 -4.96 -17.79 -1.32
N LEU A 354 -3.78 -17.18 -1.13
CA LEU A 354 -3.25 -16.74 0.16
C LEU A 354 -3.99 -15.54 0.76
N GLN A 355 -4.57 -14.67 -0.06
CA GLN A 355 -5.38 -13.55 0.42
C GLN A 355 -6.83 -13.94 0.74
N THR A 356 -7.28 -15.13 0.31
CA THR A 356 -8.62 -15.66 0.60
C THR A 356 -8.61 -16.73 1.68
N ALA A 357 -7.43 -17.16 2.14
CA ALA A 357 -7.25 -18.16 3.19
C ALA A 357 -7.55 -17.59 4.59
N GLU A 358 -8.22 -18.38 5.43
CA GLU A 358 -8.54 -18.02 6.82
C GLU A 358 -7.28 -17.82 7.71
N ALA A 359 -6.12 -18.28 7.26
CA ALA A 359 -4.82 -17.94 7.85
C ALA A 359 -3.73 -18.09 6.79
N PRO A 360 -2.78 -17.13 6.72
CA PRO A 360 -1.41 -17.57 6.89
C PRO A 360 -0.50 -16.52 7.52
N THR A 361 -0.28 -16.62 8.83
CA THR A 361 0.94 -16.07 9.43
C THR A 361 2.15 -16.79 8.82
N GLY A 362 2.85 -16.15 7.87
CA GLY A 362 4.11 -16.62 7.30
C GLY A 362 4.07 -17.42 6.00
N ALA A 363 2.94 -17.51 5.27
CA ALA A 363 2.87 -18.39 4.09
C ALA A 363 3.84 -18.04 2.96
N LEU A 364 4.11 -16.76 2.67
CA LEU A 364 5.05 -16.43 1.59
C LEU A 364 6.44 -16.97 1.89
N TRP A 365 6.93 -16.68 3.11
CA TRP A 365 8.21 -17.17 3.58
C TRP A 365 8.23 -18.70 3.70
N CYS A 366 7.13 -19.32 4.16
CA CYS A 366 7.03 -20.77 4.20
C CYS A 366 7.02 -21.42 2.80
N ALA A 367 6.42 -20.78 1.79
CA ALA A 367 6.50 -21.25 0.42
C ALA A 367 7.93 -21.17 -0.13
N VAL A 368 8.70 -20.13 0.23
CA VAL A 368 10.14 -20.02 -0.08
C VAL A 368 10.93 -21.12 0.62
N VAL A 369 10.70 -21.35 1.90
CA VAL A 369 11.30 -22.45 2.68
C VAL A 369 11.02 -23.80 2.05
N GLU A 370 9.76 -24.07 1.70
CA GLU A 370 9.36 -25.33 1.07
C GLU A 370 9.98 -25.49 -0.34
N ALA A 371 10.14 -24.40 -1.09
CA ALA A 371 10.76 -24.43 -2.43
C ALA A 371 12.27 -24.66 -2.37
N THR A 372 12.93 -24.22 -1.30
CA THR A 372 14.39 -24.29 -1.13
C THR A 372 14.86 -25.45 -0.25
N GLY A 373 13.96 -26.04 0.55
CA GLY A 373 14.30 -27.07 1.54
C GLY A 373 15.06 -26.52 2.76
N VAL A 374 15.12 -25.20 2.95
CA VAL A 374 15.83 -24.57 4.07
C VAL A 374 14.99 -24.68 5.34
N PRO A 375 15.46 -25.35 6.41
CA PRO A 375 14.66 -25.55 7.61
C PRO A 375 14.36 -24.23 8.32
N PHE A 376 13.08 -24.02 8.62
CA PHE A 376 12.62 -22.94 9.48
C PHE A 376 11.49 -23.48 10.37
N GLU A 377 11.73 -23.54 11.67
CA GLU A 377 10.86 -24.18 12.65
C GLU A 377 9.39 -23.69 12.58
N PRO A 378 9.10 -22.39 12.43
CA PRO A 378 7.72 -21.92 12.26
C PRO A 378 7.00 -22.41 10.98
N CYS A 379 7.73 -22.91 9.98
CA CYS A 379 7.15 -23.44 8.74
C CYS A 379 7.09 -24.98 8.69
N ALA A 380 7.69 -25.65 9.67
CA ALA A 380 7.37 -27.05 9.91
C ALA A 380 5.99 -27.07 10.53
N GLY A 381 4.97 -27.53 9.80
CA GLY A 381 3.61 -27.68 10.34
C GLY A 381 3.60 -28.52 11.63
N PRO A 382 2.46 -28.56 12.35
CA PRO A 382 2.31 -29.46 13.50
C PRO A 382 2.60 -30.92 13.17
#